data_AF-A0A849Q2V2-F1
#
_entry.id   AF-A0A849Q2V2-F1
#
_cell.length_a   1.000
_cell.length_b   1.000
_cell.length_c   1.000
_cell.angle_alpha   90.00
_cell.angle_beta   90.00
_cell.angle_gamma   90.00
#
_symmetry.space_group_name_H-M   'P 1'
#
loop_
_entity.id
_entity.type
_entity.pdbx_description
1 polymer ?
#
loop_
_entity_poly.entity_id
_entity_poly.type
_entity_poly.pdbx_seq_one_letter_code
_entity_poly.pdbx_strand_id
1 'polypeptide(L)'
;MSLRESLEPIFNRLPAVASPEGHVHFKNKLMWTLGILVLYFALANIPLFGLSSDSIDLFEQYRAFFAGASGSLMLLGIGPIVTASIVLQLLVGADVIKLNMSDPADQAFFQGAQKFMVFVMIVLEALPQIVGGYIQPDVGVASALGVTPSIVTGIIFVQICIGGILILFMDEIVSKWGIGSGVGLFIVAGVSQQIVTGLFNWGIDTTGLPIGILPKWIYIVQNVGLDYIATSEGVMFLLIRGGILALISTVAIFLIVVFAESTRIEIPLAHSAVRGARGRFPVKLIYASVLPMILVRALQANLQMIGLLLSGRGI
;
A
#
# COMPACT_ATOMS: atom_id res chain seq x y z
N MET A 1 -2.16 30.35 -24.66
CA MET A 1 -1.55 29.93 -23.37
C MET A 1 -1.65 28.43 -23.32
N SER A 2 -0.52 27.77 -23.50
CA SER A 2 -0.45 26.31 -23.43
C SER A 2 -0.84 25.85 -22.03
N LEU A 3 -1.55 24.72 -21.87
CA LEU A 3 -1.80 24.08 -20.56
C LEU A 3 -0.49 23.95 -19.75
N ARG A 4 0.65 23.82 -20.45
CA ARG A 4 2.00 23.80 -19.90
C ARG A 4 2.37 25.11 -19.17
N GLU A 5 2.16 26.27 -19.81
CA GLU A 5 2.51 27.60 -19.26
C GLU A 5 1.64 27.99 -18.06
N SER A 6 0.40 27.48 -17.98
CA SER A 6 -0.52 27.77 -16.87
C SER A 6 -0.22 26.93 -15.62
N LEU A 7 0.29 25.70 -15.80
CA LEU A 7 0.56 24.74 -14.72
C LEU A 7 2.00 24.80 -14.19
N GLU A 8 2.96 25.24 -15.00
CA GLU A 8 4.37 25.46 -14.62
C GLU A 8 4.57 26.25 -13.30
N PRO A 9 3.88 27.39 -13.07
CA PRO A 9 4.05 28.15 -11.82
C PRO A 9 3.52 27.42 -10.58
N ILE A 10 2.55 26.51 -10.74
CA ILE A 10 2.03 25.68 -9.65
C ILE A 10 3.03 24.56 -9.34
N PHE A 11 3.59 23.93 -10.37
CA PHE A 11 4.56 22.84 -10.20
C PHE A 11 5.87 23.30 -9.57
N ASN A 12 6.34 24.52 -9.88
CA ASN A 12 7.55 25.09 -9.29
C ASN A 12 7.40 25.48 -7.80
N ARG A 13 6.17 25.57 -7.28
CA ARG A 13 5.91 25.87 -5.85
C ARG A 13 5.72 24.62 -5.00
N LEU A 14 5.64 23.44 -5.60
CA LEU A 14 5.46 22.20 -4.85
C LEU A 14 6.75 21.86 -4.10
N PRO A 15 6.67 21.53 -2.80
CA PRO A 15 7.83 21.06 -2.06
C PRO A 15 8.38 19.79 -2.69
N ALA A 16 9.69 19.73 -2.88
CA ALA A 16 10.37 18.59 -3.48
C ALA A 16 11.63 18.26 -2.69
N VAL A 17 11.92 16.96 -2.57
CA VAL A 17 13.17 16.50 -1.96
C VAL A 17 14.31 16.76 -2.94
N ALA A 18 15.43 17.33 -2.49
CA ALA A 18 16.59 17.53 -3.35
C ALA A 18 17.19 16.18 -3.79
N SER A 19 17.53 16.06 -5.08
CA SER A 19 18.26 14.90 -5.59
C SER A 19 19.72 14.96 -5.14
N PRO A 20 20.37 13.82 -4.86
CA PRO A 20 21.78 13.81 -4.46
C PRO A 20 22.68 14.31 -5.60
N GLU A 21 23.63 15.19 -5.29
CA GLU A 21 24.58 15.77 -6.26
C GLU A 21 25.63 14.76 -6.77
N GLY A 22 25.75 13.59 -6.12
CA GLY A 22 26.71 12.55 -6.49
C GLY A 22 26.26 11.14 -6.11
N HIS A 23 27.12 10.16 -6.40
CA HIS A 23 26.82 8.76 -6.09
C HIS A 23 26.75 8.54 -4.57
N VAL A 24 25.55 8.20 -4.09
CA VAL A 24 25.33 7.83 -2.69
C VAL A 24 25.86 6.42 -2.46
N HIS A 25 26.75 6.27 -1.46
CA HIS A 25 27.32 4.98 -1.07
C HIS A 25 26.22 4.03 -0.57
N PHE A 26 26.38 2.72 -0.83
CA PHE A 26 25.37 1.70 -0.48
C PHE A 26 24.96 1.73 0.99
N LYS A 27 25.92 1.92 1.92
CA LYS A 27 25.64 2.04 3.35
C LYS A 27 24.68 3.18 3.67
N ASN A 28 24.85 4.34 3.03
CA ASN A 28 23.98 5.49 3.25
C ASN A 28 22.59 5.23 2.67
N LYS A 29 22.51 4.60 1.49
CA LYS A 29 21.22 4.19 0.91
C LYS A 29 20.46 3.25 1.84
N LEU A 30 21.15 2.26 2.39
CA LEU A 30 20.56 1.31 3.34
C LEU A 30 20.08 2.01 4.63
N MET A 31 20.87 2.93 5.19
CA MET A 31 20.48 3.69 6.38
C MET A 31 19.24 4.57 6.15
N TRP A 32 19.14 5.23 4.99
CA TRP A 32 17.96 6.00 4.62
C TRP A 32 16.73 5.10 4.46
N THR A 33 16.87 4.00 3.72
CA THR A 33 15.79 3.02 3.55
C THR A 33 15.31 2.48 4.89
N LEU A 34 16.22 2.08 5.79
CA LEU A 34 15.86 1.54 7.10
C LEU A 34 15.24 2.60 8.01
N GLY A 35 15.77 3.83 8.02
CA GLY A 35 15.21 4.93 8.80
C GLY A 35 13.77 5.27 8.39
N ILE A 36 13.48 5.29 7.09
CA ILE A 36 12.13 5.52 6.57
C ILE A 36 11.20 4.35 6.90
N LEU A 37 11.71 3.12 6.88
CA LEU A 37 10.94 1.93 7.23
C LEU A 37 10.53 1.93 8.72
N VAL A 38 11.43 2.34 9.61
CA VAL A 38 11.10 2.56 11.04
C VAL A 38 10.05 3.65 11.19
N LEU A 39 10.19 4.77 10.48
CA LEU A 39 9.20 5.85 10.50
C LEU A 39 7.83 5.38 9.97
N TYR A 40 7.82 4.59 8.90
CA TYR A 40 6.61 3.97 8.34
C TYR A 40 5.88 3.13 9.37
N PHE A 41 6.58 2.24 10.08
CA PHE A 41 5.96 1.44 11.14
C PHE A 41 5.51 2.28 12.32
N ALA A 42 6.23 3.33 12.70
CA ALA A 42 5.79 4.24 13.75
C ALA A 42 4.47 4.92 13.36
N LEU A 43 4.37 5.47 12.14
CA LEU A 43 3.15 6.11 11.64
C LEU A 43 1.97 5.13 11.50
N ALA A 44 2.23 3.89 11.11
CA ALA A 44 1.21 2.85 11.02
C ALA A 44 0.61 2.45 12.37
N ASN A 45 1.33 2.69 13.48
CA ASN A 45 0.86 2.39 14.84
C ASN A 45 0.28 3.61 15.58
N ILE A 46 0.32 4.81 15.00
CA ILE A 46 -0.29 6.00 15.60
C ILE A 46 -1.77 6.05 15.18
N PRO A 47 -2.72 5.83 16.11
CA PRO A 47 -4.14 5.91 15.81
C PRO A 47 -4.56 7.36 15.51
N LEU A 48 -5.58 7.51 14.67
CA LEU A 48 -6.18 8.81 14.38
C LEU A 48 -6.91 9.35 15.62
N PHE A 49 -6.78 10.64 15.86
CA PHE A 49 -7.42 11.28 17.01
C PHE A 49 -8.91 11.47 16.74
N GLY A 50 -9.74 10.99 17.67
CA GLY A 50 -11.20 11.15 17.60
C GLY A 50 -11.92 10.13 16.71
N LEU A 51 -11.28 9.02 16.36
CA LEU A 51 -11.89 7.92 15.61
C LEU A 51 -12.67 7.00 16.58
N SER A 52 -13.96 6.76 16.29
CA SER A 52 -14.80 5.84 17.08
C SER A 52 -14.50 4.37 16.79
N SER A 53 -14.71 3.50 17.77
CA SER A 53 -14.57 2.04 17.63
C SER A 53 -15.53 1.42 16.61
N ASP A 54 -16.60 2.12 16.24
CA ASP A 54 -17.62 1.68 15.28
C ASP A 54 -17.27 2.04 13.82
N SER A 55 -16.09 2.65 13.59
CA SER A 55 -15.65 2.99 12.24
C SER A 55 -15.37 1.73 11.42
N ILE A 56 -15.94 1.67 10.22
CA ILE A 56 -15.83 0.52 9.32
C ILE A 56 -14.70 0.77 8.33
N ASP A 57 -13.71 -0.13 8.31
CA ASP A 57 -12.65 -0.10 7.29
C ASP A 57 -13.11 -0.78 6.00
N LEU A 58 -13.61 0.02 5.05
CA LEU A 58 -14.03 -0.45 3.74
C LEU A 58 -12.93 -1.16 2.95
N PHE A 59 -11.65 -0.84 3.23
CA PHE A 59 -10.53 -1.29 2.44
C PHE A 59 -9.70 -2.38 3.11
N GLU A 60 -10.20 -3.01 4.17
CA GLU A 60 -9.46 -4.04 4.93
C GLU A 60 -8.80 -5.09 4.01
N GLN A 61 -9.57 -5.62 3.04
CA GLN A 61 -9.09 -6.63 2.09
C GLN A 61 -8.03 -6.10 1.10
N TYR A 62 -7.96 -4.78 0.91
CA TYR A 62 -7.01 -4.12 0.01
C TYR A 62 -5.80 -3.52 0.73
N ARG A 63 -5.78 -3.52 2.07
CA ARG A 63 -4.70 -2.96 2.91
C ARG A 63 -3.32 -3.50 2.52
N ALA A 64 -3.25 -4.79 2.20
CA ALA A 64 -2.02 -5.44 1.77
C ALA A 64 -1.43 -4.82 0.49
N PHE A 65 -2.29 -4.39 -0.44
CA PHE A 65 -1.88 -3.78 -1.72
C PHE A 65 -1.57 -2.30 -1.57
N PHE A 66 -2.30 -1.59 -0.71
CA PHE A 66 -2.12 -0.16 -0.49
C PHE A 66 -1.15 0.17 0.64
N ALA A 67 -0.53 -0.82 1.28
CA ALA A 67 0.39 -0.62 2.41
C ALA A 67 -0.16 0.36 3.48
N GLY A 68 -1.48 0.33 3.68
CA GLY A 68 -2.17 1.21 4.61
C GLY A 68 -2.54 0.46 5.89
N ALA A 69 -2.76 1.19 6.97
CA ALA A 69 -3.21 0.64 8.24
C ALA A 69 -4.53 1.28 8.69
N SER A 70 -5.49 0.44 9.07
CA SER A 70 -6.81 0.86 9.54
C SER A 70 -6.70 1.75 10.77
N GLY A 71 -7.51 2.80 10.83
CA GLY A 71 -7.59 3.69 11.99
C GLY A 71 -6.30 4.46 12.33
N SER A 72 -5.30 4.47 11.45
CA SER A 72 -4.01 5.14 11.67
C SER A 72 -3.80 6.32 10.72
N LEU A 73 -2.74 7.10 10.92
CA LEU A 73 -2.29 8.12 9.96
C LEU A 73 -2.00 7.56 8.56
N MET A 74 -1.78 6.24 8.46
CA MET A 74 -1.53 5.51 7.22
C MET A 74 -2.82 5.00 6.55
N LEU A 75 -3.98 5.60 6.86
CA LEU A 75 -5.27 5.14 6.34
C LEU A 75 -5.35 5.12 4.81
N LEU A 76 -4.80 6.12 4.11
CA LEU A 76 -4.77 6.12 2.64
C LEU A 76 -3.65 5.23 2.08
N GLY A 77 -2.61 4.99 2.86
CA GLY A 77 -1.42 4.26 2.42
C GLY A 77 -0.80 4.87 1.16
N ILE A 78 -0.33 4.01 0.26
CA ILE A 78 0.21 4.40 -1.05
C ILE A 78 -0.87 4.59 -2.13
N GLY A 79 -2.16 4.39 -1.80
CA GLY A 79 -3.28 4.46 -2.74
C GLY A 79 -3.24 5.69 -3.65
N PRO A 80 -3.21 6.91 -3.10
CA PRO A 80 -3.18 8.16 -3.88
C PRO A 80 -1.97 8.30 -4.80
N ILE A 81 -0.82 7.76 -4.38
CA ILE A 81 0.44 7.83 -5.15
C ILE A 81 0.32 6.97 -6.40
N VAL A 82 -0.17 5.74 -6.21
CA VAL A 82 -0.29 4.78 -7.29
C VAL A 82 -1.43 5.15 -8.24
N THR A 83 -2.59 5.56 -7.72
CA THR A 83 -3.72 5.98 -8.55
C THR A 83 -3.36 7.20 -9.41
N ALA A 84 -2.74 8.23 -8.83
CA ALA A 84 -2.27 9.39 -9.59
C ALA A 84 -1.23 9.03 -10.65
N SER A 85 -0.23 8.21 -10.29
CA SER A 85 0.81 7.76 -11.23
C SER A 85 0.21 6.99 -12.41
N ILE A 86 -0.76 6.10 -12.16
CA ILE A 86 -1.36 5.30 -13.22
C ILE A 86 -2.28 6.15 -14.11
N VAL A 87 -3.09 7.04 -13.54
CA VAL A 87 -3.93 7.95 -14.33
C VAL A 87 -3.05 8.77 -15.28
N LEU A 88 -1.95 9.34 -14.80
CA LEU A 88 -1.04 10.11 -15.64
C LEU A 88 -0.33 9.24 -16.70
N GLN A 89 0.11 8.02 -16.34
CA GLN A 89 0.70 7.07 -17.29
C GLN A 89 -0.29 6.65 -18.38
N LEU A 90 -1.57 6.45 -18.04
CA LEU A 90 -2.62 6.12 -19.02
C LEU A 90 -2.92 7.31 -19.94
N LEU A 91 -2.95 8.54 -19.41
CA LEU A 91 -3.17 9.74 -20.21
C LEU A 91 -2.03 10.02 -21.20
N VAL A 92 -0.78 9.76 -20.79
CA VAL A 92 0.39 9.85 -21.70
C VAL A 92 0.40 8.69 -22.68
N GLY A 93 0.14 7.46 -22.21
CA GLY A 93 0.14 6.26 -23.07
C GLY A 93 -1.00 6.24 -24.10
N ALA A 94 -2.12 6.91 -23.81
CA ALA A 94 -3.22 7.10 -24.75
C ALA A 94 -3.01 8.30 -25.70
N ASP A 95 -1.84 8.94 -25.68
CA ASP A 95 -1.49 10.13 -26.47
C ASP A 95 -2.43 11.34 -26.26
N VAL A 96 -3.20 11.37 -25.17
CA VAL A 96 -4.05 12.51 -24.78
C VAL A 96 -3.18 13.67 -24.33
N ILE A 97 -2.12 13.38 -23.57
CA ILE A 97 -1.08 14.33 -23.20
C ILE A 97 0.21 13.95 -23.93
N LYS A 98 0.56 14.70 -24.97
CA LYS A 98 1.78 14.50 -25.74
C LYS A 98 2.99 14.99 -24.96
N LEU A 99 3.66 14.07 -24.26
CA LEU A 99 4.93 14.33 -23.57
C LEU A 99 6.02 13.46 -24.18
N ASN A 100 7.13 14.07 -24.57
CA ASN A 100 8.29 13.35 -25.03
C ASN A 100 9.16 12.97 -23.84
N MET A 101 9.07 11.71 -23.40
CA MET A 101 9.89 11.20 -22.29
C MET A 101 11.40 11.18 -22.58
N SER A 102 11.83 11.55 -23.78
CA SER A 102 13.25 11.73 -24.11
C SER A 102 13.76 13.13 -23.76
N ASP A 103 12.86 14.11 -23.60
CA ASP A 103 13.22 15.50 -23.28
C ASP A 103 13.22 15.69 -21.74
N PRO A 104 14.34 16.16 -21.14
CA PRO A 104 14.41 16.47 -19.72
C PRO A 104 13.33 17.43 -19.22
N ALA A 105 12.88 18.39 -20.05
CA ALA A 105 11.86 19.35 -19.66
C ALA A 105 10.48 18.69 -19.51
N ASP A 106 10.16 17.75 -20.39
CA ASP A 106 8.90 17.00 -20.35
C ASP A 106 8.91 15.96 -19.21
N GLN A 107 10.06 15.37 -18.90
CA GLN A 107 10.22 14.52 -17.72
C GLN A 107 9.99 15.29 -16.42
N ALA A 108 10.52 16.53 -16.32
CA ALA A 108 10.28 17.38 -15.15
C ALA A 108 8.81 17.77 -15.02
N PHE A 109 8.15 18.10 -16.14
CA PHE A 109 6.71 18.37 -16.17
C PHE A 109 5.90 17.14 -15.72
N PHE A 110 6.22 15.95 -16.20
CA PHE A 110 5.56 14.71 -15.79
C PHE A 110 5.70 14.46 -14.28
N GLN A 111 6.90 14.64 -13.73
CA GLN A 111 7.13 14.49 -12.29
C GLN A 111 6.34 15.53 -11.48
N GLY A 112 6.30 16.79 -11.92
CA GLY A 112 5.52 17.85 -11.27
C GLY A 112 4.01 17.58 -11.32
N ALA A 113 3.51 17.18 -12.49
CA ALA A 113 2.11 16.81 -12.69
C ALA A 113 1.71 15.59 -11.86
N GLN A 114 2.58 14.56 -11.78
CA GLN A 114 2.35 13.39 -10.95
C GLN A 114 2.16 13.80 -9.49
N LYS A 115 3.08 14.59 -8.93
CA LYS A 115 2.99 15.07 -7.55
C LYS A 115 1.72 15.87 -7.29
N PHE A 116 1.41 16.83 -8.16
CA PHE A 116 0.17 17.60 -8.05
C PHE A 116 -1.05 16.68 -8.04
N MET A 117 -1.07 15.71 -8.94
CA MET A 117 -2.14 14.73 -9.01
C MET A 117 -2.22 13.87 -7.75
N VAL A 118 -1.10 13.51 -7.10
CA VAL A 118 -1.13 12.85 -5.79
C VAL A 118 -1.84 13.71 -4.74
N PHE A 119 -1.53 15.00 -4.64
CA PHE A 119 -2.22 15.89 -3.69
C PHE A 119 -3.74 15.94 -3.94
N VAL A 120 -4.15 15.99 -5.22
CA VAL A 120 -5.56 15.94 -5.60
C VAL A 120 -6.19 14.60 -5.20
N MET A 121 -5.49 13.49 -5.46
CA MET A 121 -5.97 12.14 -5.12
C MET A 121 -6.06 11.91 -3.62
N ILE A 122 -5.16 12.48 -2.80
CA ILE A 122 -5.27 12.41 -1.33
C ILE A 122 -6.61 13.00 -0.87
N VAL A 123 -6.97 14.18 -1.39
CA VAL A 123 -8.24 14.83 -1.05
C VAL A 123 -9.42 14.03 -1.59
N LEU A 124 -9.33 13.54 -2.83
CA LEU A 124 -10.40 12.80 -3.51
C LEU A 124 -10.66 11.44 -2.87
N GLU A 125 -9.64 10.76 -2.34
CA GLU A 125 -9.78 9.48 -1.64
C GLU A 125 -10.17 9.66 -0.16
N ALA A 126 -9.76 10.75 0.50
CA ALA A 126 -10.09 11.03 1.90
C ALA A 126 -11.52 11.57 2.10
N LEU A 127 -11.98 12.50 1.24
CA LEU A 127 -13.29 13.14 1.37
C LEU A 127 -14.45 12.14 1.39
N PRO A 128 -14.53 11.15 0.49
CA PRO A 128 -15.66 10.22 0.45
C PRO A 128 -15.66 9.27 1.63
N GLN A 129 -14.52 8.89 2.19
CA GLN A 129 -14.45 8.05 3.40
C GLN A 129 -15.06 8.75 4.62
N ILE A 130 -14.94 10.07 4.67
CA ILE A 130 -15.47 10.90 5.74
C ILE A 130 -16.95 11.24 5.51
N VAL A 131 -17.29 11.74 4.32
CA VAL A 131 -18.67 12.11 3.96
C VAL A 131 -19.58 10.87 3.88
N GLY A 132 -19.02 9.72 3.54
CA GLY A 132 -19.72 8.43 3.54
C GLY A 132 -20.00 7.87 4.94
N GLY A 133 -19.51 8.52 6.01
CA GLY A 133 -19.77 8.10 7.38
C GLY A 133 -19.07 6.80 7.79
N TYR A 134 -18.02 6.40 7.07
CA TYR A 134 -17.23 5.19 7.37
C TYR A 134 -16.21 5.45 8.49
N ILE A 135 -15.68 6.67 8.54
CA ILE A 135 -14.90 7.18 9.66
C ILE A 135 -15.81 8.06 10.50
N GLN A 136 -16.31 7.51 11.61
CA GLN A 136 -17.22 8.24 12.48
C GLN A 136 -16.43 8.89 13.62
N PRO A 137 -16.64 10.19 13.88
CA PRO A 137 -16.03 10.84 15.02
C PRO A 137 -16.58 10.24 16.32
N ASP A 138 -15.70 9.98 17.28
CA ASP A 138 -16.11 9.54 18.61
C ASP A 138 -16.89 10.66 19.32
N VAL A 139 -18.16 10.38 19.59
CA VAL A 139 -19.07 11.25 20.34
C VAL A 139 -18.58 11.51 21.76
N GLY A 140 -17.82 10.59 22.37
CA GLY A 140 -17.20 10.76 23.68
C GLY A 140 -16.08 11.80 23.67
N VAL A 141 -15.21 11.77 22.65
CA VAL A 141 -14.12 12.74 22.47
C VAL A 141 -14.68 14.11 22.08
N ALA A 142 -15.71 14.15 21.23
CA ALA A 142 -16.42 15.38 20.88
C ALA A 142 -17.07 16.05 22.11
N SER A 143 -17.71 15.25 22.98
CA SER A 143 -18.29 15.74 24.23
C SER A 143 -17.25 16.18 25.26
N ALA A 144 -16.10 15.50 25.34
CA ALA A 144 -15.03 15.83 26.28
C ALA A 144 -14.28 17.12 25.90
N LEU A 145 -14.16 17.39 24.59
CA LEU A 145 -13.57 18.64 24.08
C LEU A 145 -14.56 19.81 24.04
N GLY A 146 -15.86 19.56 24.21
CA GLY A 146 -16.91 20.57 24.08
C GLY A 146 -17.09 21.08 22.64
N VAL A 147 -16.77 20.25 21.66
CA VAL A 147 -16.69 20.61 20.24
C VAL A 147 -17.70 19.81 19.43
N THR A 148 -18.34 20.44 18.44
CA THR A 148 -19.29 19.77 17.54
C THR A 148 -18.62 18.59 16.80
N PRO A 149 -19.29 17.43 16.65
CA PRO A 149 -18.74 16.28 15.91
C PRO A 149 -18.18 16.63 14.52
N SER A 150 -18.78 17.60 13.83
CA SER A 150 -18.32 18.09 12.52
C SER A 150 -16.90 18.69 12.53
N ILE A 151 -16.47 19.31 13.65
CA ILE A 151 -15.12 19.87 13.77
C ILE A 151 -14.11 18.74 14.03
N VAL A 152 -14.49 17.72 14.82
CA VAL A 152 -13.68 16.51 15.00
C VAL A 152 -13.48 15.78 13.67
N THR A 153 -14.53 15.68 12.86
CA THR A 153 -14.45 15.17 11.49
C THR A 153 -13.48 15.98 10.61
N GLY A 154 -13.48 17.30 10.72
CA GLY A 154 -12.53 18.17 10.02
C GLY A 154 -11.07 17.96 10.47
N ILE A 155 -10.83 17.73 11.76
CA ILE A 155 -9.50 17.40 12.30
C ILE A 155 -9.02 16.06 11.75
N ILE A 156 -9.89 15.04 11.73
CA ILE A 156 -9.59 13.72 11.14
C ILE A 156 -9.23 13.87 9.65
N PHE A 157 -9.98 14.67 8.89
CA PHE A 157 -9.67 14.94 7.48
C PHE A 157 -8.27 15.51 7.30
N VAL A 158 -7.92 16.53 8.09
CA VAL A 158 -6.59 17.15 8.03
C VAL A 158 -5.50 16.15 8.42
N GLN A 159 -5.72 15.32 9.46
CA GLN A 159 -4.76 14.29 9.85
C GLN A 159 -4.52 13.26 8.75
N ILE A 160 -5.58 12.81 8.09
CA ILE A 160 -5.49 11.87 6.97
C ILE A 160 -4.73 12.49 5.80
N CYS A 161 -5.01 13.77 5.48
CA CYS A 161 -4.28 14.49 4.43
C CYS A 161 -2.79 14.62 4.77
N ILE A 162 -2.46 14.98 6.01
CA ILE A 162 -1.08 15.06 6.49
C ILE A 162 -0.40 13.69 6.37
N GLY A 163 -1.08 12.61 6.76
CA GLY A 163 -0.60 11.24 6.60
C GLY A 163 -0.26 10.91 5.14
N GLY A 164 -1.16 11.20 4.20
CA GLY A 164 -0.92 11.00 2.78
C GLY A 164 0.28 11.80 2.24
N ILE A 165 0.44 13.05 2.68
CA ILE A 165 1.55 13.92 2.28
C ILE A 165 2.88 13.38 2.84
N LEU A 166 2.89 12.91 4.09
CA LEU A 166 4.07 12.29 4.69
C LEU A 166 4.54 11.07 3.89
N ILE A 167 3.61 10.21 3.46
CA ILE A 167 3.93 9.03 2.65
C ILE A 167 4.53 9.45 1.30
N LEU A 168 3.99 10.49 0.65
CA LEU A 168 4.56 11.02 -0.59
C LEU A 168 6.01 11.49 -0.39
N PHE A 169 6.31 12.21 0.69
CA PHE A 169 7.68 12.63 0.95
C PHE A 169 8.60 11.47 1.29
N MET A 170 8.11 10.49 2.06
CA MET A 170 8.87 9.28 2.36
C MET A 170 9.19 8.48 1.09
N ASP A 171 8.24 8.36 0.15
CA ASP A 171 8.46 7.74 -1.14
C ASP A 171 9.52 8.48 -1.97
N GLU A 172 9.49 9.81 -1.99
CA GLU A 172 10.52 10.61 -2.66
C GLU A 172 11.91 10.42 -2.06
N ILE A 173 12.03 10.37 -0.73
CA ILE A 173 13.32 10.17 -0.07
C ILE A 173 13.86 8.77 -0.41
N VAL A 174 13.03 7.72 -0.34
CA VAL A 174 13.48 6.36 -0.73
C VAL A 174 13.87 6.31 -2.21
N SER A 175 13.07 6.90 -3.10
CA SER A 175 13.32 6.85 -4.54
C SER A 175 14.57 7.60 -4.97
N LYS A 176 14.96 8.67 -4.25
CA LYS A 176 16.18 9.46 -4.53
C LYS A 176 17.41 9.00 -3.76
N TRP A 177 17.25 8.69 -2.48
CA TRP A 177 18.36 8.43 -1.55
C TRP A 177 18.46 6.96 -1.12
N GLY A 178 17.39 6.19 -1.24
CA GLY A 178 17.30 4.80 -0.80
C GLY A 178 17.59 3.77 -1.89
N ILE A 179 17.16 2.54 -1.61
CA ILE A 179 17.25 1.38 -2.49
C ILE A 179 15.86 1.07 -3.05
N GLY A 180 15.70 1.14 -4.38
CA GLY A 180 14.44 0.82 -5.05
C GLY A 180 13.43 1.98 -5.03
N SER A 181 12.14 1.66 -5.17
CA SER A 181 11.04 2.62 -5.05
C SER A 181 10.43 2.56 -3.64
N GLY A 182 10.00 3.70 -3.10
CA GLY A 182 9.36 3.76 -1.79
C GLY A 182 8.04 3.00 -1.76
N VAL A 183 7.22 3.16 -2.80
CA VAL A 183 5.97 2.39 -3.01
C VAL A 183 6.22 0.87 -2.86
N GLY A 184 7.23 0.32 -3.54
CA GLY A 184 7.53 -1.11 -3.45
C GLY A 184 8.00 -1.54 -2.06
N LEU A 185 8.81 -0.71 -1.42
CA LEU A 185 9.29 -0.95 -0.05
C LEU A 185 8.13 -1.01 0.96
N PHE A 186 7.17 -0.09 0.88
CA PHE A 186 6.04 -0.03 1.81
C PHE A 186 5.09 -1.23 1.63
N ILE A 187 4.85 -1.67 0.39
CA ILE A 187 4.06 -2.89 0.13
C ILE A 187 4.73 -4.11 0.80
N VAL A 188 6.04 -4.29 0.58
CA VAL A 188 6.77 -5.42 1.18
C VAL A 188 6.76 -5.34 2.70
N ALA A 189 6.94 -4.14 3.27
CA ALA A 189 6.89 -3.93 4.72
C ALA A 189 5.50 -4.28 5.29
N GLY A 190 4.43 -3.81 4.66
CA GLY A 190 3.04 -4.08 5.10
C GLY A 190 2.67 -5.56 5.00
N VAL A 191 2.97 -6.21 3.87
CA VAL A 191 2.71 -7.65 3.70
C VAL A 191 3.55 -8.48 4.68
N SER A 192 4.82 -8.13 4.88
CA SER A 192 5.68 -8.82 5.86
C SER A 192 5.15 -8.66 7.28
N GLN A 193 4.68 -7.45 7.65
CA GLN A 193 4.05 -7.21 8.93
C GLN A 193 2.81 -8.08 9.12
N GLN A 194 1.92 -8.17 8.11
CA GLN A 194 0.71 -9.00 8.17
C GLN A 194 1.02 -10.50 8.33
N ILE A 195 2.07 -10.99 7.67
CA ILE A 195 2.52 -12.39 7.83
C ILE A 195 3.02 -12.61 9.26
N VAL A 196 3.84 -11.70 9.79
CA VAL A 196 4.39 -11.82 11.16
C VAL A 196 3.29 -11.71 12.21
N THR A 197 2.37 -10.75 12.08
CA THR A 197 1.22 -10.62 13.01
C THR A 197 0.29 -11.82 12.90
N GLY A 198 0.01 -12.31 11.68
CA GLY A 198 -0.80 -13.52 11.48
C GLY A 198 -0.20 -14.78 12.09
N LEU A 199 1.12 -14.86 12.24
CA LEU A 199 1.80 -16.00 12.87
C LEU A 199 1.90 -15.87 14.40
N PHE A 200 2.24 -14.68 14.91
CA PHE A 200 2.68 -14.49 16.29
C PHE A 200 1.69 -13.69 17.18
N ASN A 201 0.55 -13.23 16.67
CA ASN A 201 -0.37 -12.41 17.47
C ASN A 201 -1.07 -13.24 18.58
N TRP A 202 -0.87 -12.83 19.83
CA TRP A 202 -1.48 -13.44 21.02
C TRP A 202 -2.86 -12.85 21.39
N GLY A 203 -3.34 -11.86 20.63
CA GLY A 203 -4.66 -11.27 20.80
C GLY A 203 -5.76 -12.33 20.68
N ILE A 204 -6.76 -12.24 21.55
CA ILE A 204 -7.88 -13.17 21.64
C ILE A 204 -9.00 -12.62 20.76
N ASP A 205 -9.50 -13.45 19.83
CA ASP A 205 -10.66 -13.13 19.01
C ASP A 205 -11.97 -13.21 19.82
N THR A 206 -13.06 -12.67 19.27
CA THR A 206 -14.45 -12.77 19.78
C THR A 206 -14.91 -14.21 20.07
N THR A 207 -14.22 -15.20 19.51
CA THR A 207 -14.44 -16.63 19.73
C THR A 207 -13.62 -17.22 20.89
N GLY A 208 -12.83 -16.41 21.60
CA GLY A 208 -11.97 -16.84 22.71
C GLY A 208 -10.66 -17.53 22.28
N LEU A 209 -10.36 -17.56 20.97
CA LEU A 209 -9.17 -18.17 20.40
C LEU A 209 -8.12 -17.11 20.04
N PRO A 210 -6.82 -17.38 20.24
CA PRO A 210 -5.78 -16.50 19.73
C PRO A 210 -5.85 -16.33 18.21
N ILE A 211 -5.61 -15.11 17.72
CA ILE A 211 -5.65 -14.73 16.31
C ILE A 211 -4.46 -15.34 15.56
N GLY A 212 -3.28 -15.37 16.19
CA GLY A 212 -2.06 -15.90 15.60
C GLY A 212 -2.04 -17.42 15.52
N ILE A 213 -1.52 -17.96 14.42
CA ILE A 213 -1.49 -19.42 14.17
C ILE A 213 -0.70 -20.16 15.26
N LEU A 214 0.48 -19.66 15.68
CA LEU A 214 1.30 -20.33 16.68
C LEU A 214 0.67 -20.28 18.09
N PRO A 215 0.23 -19.11 18.61
CA PRO A 215 -0.53 -19.04 19.86
C PRO A 215 -1.80 -19.90 19.85
N LYS A 216 -2.50 -19.98 18.71
CA LYS A 216 -3.71 -20.78 18.56
C LYS A 216 -3.44 -22.26 18.71
N TRP A 217 -2.35 -22.76 18.15
CA TRP A 217 -1.94 -24.16 18.34
C TRP A 217 -1.56 -24.45 19.79
N ILE A 218 -0.83 -23.53 20.43
CA ILE A 218 -0.47 -23.67 21.86
C ILE A 218 -1.75 -23.73 22.71
N TYR A 219 -2.72 -22.84 22.46
CA TYR A 219 -3.99 -22.82 23.17
C TYR A 219 -4.84 -24.07 22.93
N ILE A 220 -4.89 -24.56 21.69
CA ILE A 220 -5.62 -25.80 21.34
C ILE A 220 -4.98 -27.00 22.04
N VAL A 221 -3.65 -27.11 22.03
CA VAL A 221 -2.92 -28.20 22.70
C VAL A 221 -3.11 -28.17 24.22
N GLN A 222 -3.24 -26.98 24.82
CA GLN A 222 -3.39 -26.82 26.28
C GLN A 222 -4.84 -26.98 26.77
N ASN A 223 -5.83 -26.55 25.99
CA ASN A 223 -7.22 -26.44 26.47
C ASN A 223 -8.21 -27.41 25.79
N VAL A 224 -7.82 -28.04 24.67
CA VAL A 224 -8.66 -29.03 23.98
C VAL A 224 -8.07 -30.41 24.24
N GLY A 225 -8.84 -31.28 24.91
CA GLY A 225 -8.45 -32.66 25.15
C GLY A 225 -8.15 -33.40 23.84
N LEU A 226 -7.10 -34.22 23.84
CA LEU A 226 -6.65 -35.01 22.68
C LEU A 226 -7.77 -35.89 22.07
N ASP A 227 -8.76 -36.28 22.89
CA ASP A 227 -9.90 -37.09 22.48
C ASP A 227 -10.85 -36.37 21.51
N TYR A 228 -11.01 -35.04 21.64
CA TYR A 228 -11.84 -34.25 20.72
C TYR A 228 -11.11 -33.99 19.39
N ILE A 229 -9.80 -33.76 19.44
CA ILE A 229 -8.95 -33.51 18.26
C ILE A 229 -8.87 -34.74 17.34
N ALA A 230 -8.90 -35.96 17.90
CA ALA A 230 -8.87 -37.21 17.14
C ALA A 230 -10.21 -37.58 16.48
N THR A 231 -11.29 -36.86 16.78
CA THR A 231 -12.60 -37.05 16.13
C THR A 231 -12.62 -36.33 14.77
N SER A 232 -13.40 -36.81 13.80
CA SER A 232 -13.55 -36.18 12.47
C SER A 232 -13.92 -34.69 12.54
N GLU A 233 -14.73 -34.31 13.53
CA GLU A 233 -15.06 -32.91 13.81
C GLU A 233 -13.90 -32.10 14.40
N GLY A 234 -13.04 -32.71 15.23
CA GLY A 234 -11.84 -32.08 15.77
C GLY A 234 -10.77 -31.84 14.72
N VAL A 235 -10.61 -32.76 13.77
CA VAL A 235 -9.71 -32.58 12.62
C VAL A 235 -10.23 -31.45 11.71
N MET A 236 -11.55 -31.40 11.47
CA MET A 236 -12.16 -30.30 10.71
C MET A 236 -12.01 -28.95 11.43
N PHE A 237 -12.15 -28.94 12.76
CA PHE A 237 -11.89 -27.78 13.60
C PHE A 237 -10.43 -27.33 13.53
N LEU A 238 -9.46 -28.26 13.54
CA LEU A 238 -8.04 -27.92 13.42
C LEU A 238 -7.65 -27.43 12.01
N LEU A 239 -8.26 -27.99 10.97
CA LEU A 239 -8.02 -27.56 9.59
C LEU A 239 -8.56 -26.16 9.32
N ILE A 240 -9.80 -25.89 9.71
CA ILE A 240 -10.48 -24.61 9.43
C ILE A 240 -10.19 -23.58 10.52
N ARG A 241 -10.51 -23.88 11.78
CA ARG A 241 -10.27 -22.96 12.89
C ARG A 241 -8.81 -22.97 13.32
N GLY A 242 -8.12 -24.11 13.35
CA GLY A 242 -6.69 -24.16 13.71
C GLY A 242 -5.77 -23.51 12.65
N GLY A 243 -6.26 -23.10 11.49
CA GLY A 243 -5.49 -22.35 10.51
C GLY A 243 -4.40 -23.15 9.77
N ILE A 244 -4.35 -24.48 9.97
CA ILE A 244 -3.41 -25.36 9.26
C ILE A 244 -3.65 -25.30 7.76
N LEU A 245 -4.91 -25.29 7.32
CA LEU A 245 -5.25 -25.19 5.90
C LEU A 245 -4.79 -23.85 5.30
N ALA A 246 -4.93 -22.76 6.06
CA ALA A 246 -4.46 -21.43 5.63
C ALA A 246 -2.93 -21.40 5.52
N LEU A 247 -2.20 -22.03 6.45
CA LEU A 247 -0.75 -22.10 6.40
C LEU A 247 -0.26 -22.95 5.21
N ILE A 248 -0.83 -24.14 5.02
CA ILE A 248 -0.48 -25.03 3.90
C ILE A 248 -0.78 -24.34 2.56
N SER A 249 -1.95 -23.73 2.41
CA SER A 249 -2.31 -23.01 1.18
C SER A 249 -1.37 -21.82 0.93
N THR A 250 -1.02 -21.07 1.96
CA THR A 250 -0.05 -19.95 1.84
C THR A 250 1.33 -20.45 1.39
N VAL A 251 1.86 -21.51 2.00
CA VAL A 251 3.16 -22.10 1.61
C VAL A 251 3.11 -22.65 0.18
N ALA A 252 2.03 -23.34 -0.20
CA ALA A 252 1.85 -23.87 -1.54
C ALA A 252 1.82 -22.75 -2.59
N ILE A 253 1.04 -21.68 -2.36
CA ILE A 253 0.98 -20.51 -3.24
C ILE A 253 2.35 -19.84 -3.32
N PHE A 254 3.05 -19.67 -2.20
CA PHE A 254 4.39 -19.08 -2.17
C PHE A 254 5.37 -19.86 -3.04
N LEU A 255 5.42 -21.20 -2.91
CA LEU A 255 6.31 -22.04 -3.72
C LEU A 255 5.96 -21.97 -5.22
N ILE A 256 4.67 -21.99 -5.57
CA ILE A 256 4.22 -21.88 -6.97
C ILE A 256 4.61 -20.52 -7.56
N VAL A 257 4.40 -19.43 -6.83
CA VAL A 257 4.73 -18.07 -7.28
C VAL A 257 6.24 -17.90 -7.44
N VAL A 258 7.04 -18.36 -6.47
CA VAL A 258 8.52 -18.30 -6.56
C VAL A 258 9.03 -19.13 -7.75
N PHE A 259 8.45 -20.31 -7.98
CA PHE A 259 8.78 -21.13 -9.15
C PHE A 259 8.45 -20.40 -10.47
N ALA A 260 7.26 -19.81 -10.56
CA ALA A 260 6.83 -19.07 -11.74
C ALA A 260 7.68 -17.80 -12.00
N GLU A 261 8.02 -17.04 -10.95
CA GLU A 261 8.80 -15.81 -11.07
C GLU A 261 10.29 -16.07 -11.35
N SER A 262 10.86 -17.16 -10.82
CA SER A 262 12.25 -17.55 -11.06
C SER A 262 12.49 -18.10 -12.47
N THR A 263 11.41 -18.49 -13.18
CA THR A 263 11.50 -19.02 -14.55
C THR A 263 11.83 -17.89 -15.53
N ARG A 264 12.98 -18.03 -16.20
CA ARG A 264 13.49 -17.11 -17.21
C ARG A 264 13.85 -17.83 -18.50
N ILE A 265 13.56 -17.20 -19.62
CA ILE A 265 13.94 -17.67 -20.96
C ILE A 265 15.21 -16.92 -21.35
N GLU A 266 16.30 -17.66 -21.55
CA GLU A 266 17.58 -17.08 -21.98
C GLU A 266 17.66 -17.05 -23.51
N ILE A 267 17.58 -15.87 -24.09
CA ILE A 267 17.75 -15.69 -25.55
C ILE A 267 19.24 -15.48 -25.83
N PRO A 268 19.88 -16.32 -26.68
CA PRO A 268 21.28 -16.14 -27.03
C PRO A 268 21.44 -14.92 -27.95
N LEU A 269 22.34 -14.00 -27.59
CA LEU A 269 22.70 -12.84 -28.38
C LEU A 269 24.15 -12.96 -28.84
N ALA A 270 24.39 -12.67 -30.12
CA ALA A 270 25.73 -12.49 -30.66
C ALA A 270 25.96 -11.00 -30.94
N HIS A 271 27.07 -10.44 -30.45
CA HIS A 271 27.42 -9.07 -30.76
C HIS A 271 27.88 -8.98 -32.22
N SER A 272 27.28 -8.08 -33.00
CA SER A 272 27.63 -7.84 -34.41
C SER A 272 28.99 -7.15 -34.58
N ALA A 273 29.38 -6.31 -33.61
CA ALA A 273 30.61 -5.52 -33.67
C ALA A 273 31.87 -6.28 -33.22
N VAL A 274 31.73 -7.33 -32.40
CA VAL A 274 32.86 -8.09 -31.85
C VAL A 274 32.64 -9.58 -32.07
N ARG A 275 33.39 -10.13 -33.03
CA ARG A 275 33.35 -11.55 -33.39
C ARG A 275 33.76 -12.40 -32.18
N GLY A 276 32.88 -13.29 -31.73
CA GLY A 276 33.13 -14.22 -30.61
C GLY A 276 32.49 -13.84 -29.28
N ALA A 277 32.01 -12.60 -29.12
CA ALA A 277 31.26 -12.20 -27.92
C ALA A 277 29.81 -12.70 -27.99
N ARG A 278 29.53 -13.80 -27.27
CA ARG A 278 28.19 -14.34 -27.05
C ARG A 278 27.70 -13.95 -25.66
N GLY A 279 26.55 -13.29 -25.60
CA GLY A 279 25.82 -13.00 -24.38
C GLY A 279 24.54 -13.82 -24.30
N ARG A 280 23.97 -13.95 -23.10
CA ARG A 280 22.60 -14.44 -22.92
C ARG A 280 21.79 -13.31 -22.34
N PHE A 281 20.65 -13.00 -22.95
CA PHE A 281 19.71 -12.02 -22.43
C PHE A 281 18.56 -12.78 -21.74
N PRO A 282 18.49 -12.77 -20.40
CA PRO A 282 17.40 -13.41 -19.69
C PRO A 282 16.14 -12.56 -19.76
N VAL A 283 15.07 -13.10 -20.34
CA VAL A 283 13.73 -12.52 -20.29
C VAL A 283 12.93 -13.29 -19.25
N LYS A 284 12.39 -12.60 -18.23
CA LYS A 284 11.48 -13.23 -17.27
C LYS A 284 10.21 -13.70 -17.98
N LEU A 285 9.73 -14.91 -17.68
CA LEU A 285 8.50 -15.45 -18.28
C LEU A 285 7.29 -14.55 -17.96
N ILE A 286 7.20 -14.10 -16.70
CA ILE A 286 6.22 -13.10 -16.26
C ILE A 286 6.89 -11.73 -16.41
N TYR A 287 6.69 -11.12 -17.58
CA TYR A 287 7.28 -9.82 -17.91
C TYR A 287 6.52 -8.66 -17.23
N ALA A 288 5.19 -8.75 -17.22
CA ALA A 288 4.32 -7.85 -16.49
C ALA A 288 4.41 -8.17 -14.99
N SER A 289 5.22 -7.38 -14.27
CA SER A 289 5.42 -7.49 -12.82
C SER A 289 4.14 -7.14 -12.03
N VAL A 290 4.25 -6.47 -10.88
CA VAL A 290 3.15 -6.23 -9.94
C VAL A 290 2.24 -5.06 -10.36
N LEU A 291 2.72 -4.14 -11.21
CA LEU A 291 2.03 -2.89 -11.55
C LEU A 291 0.61 -3.06 -12.15
N PRO A 292 0.37 -3.97 -13.14
CA PRO A 292 -0.98 -4.12 -13.70
C PRO A 292 -1.98 -4.70 -12.70
N MET A 293 -1.52 -5.59 -11.82
CA MET A 293 -2.36 -6.14 -10.75
C MET A 293 -2.76 -5.01 -9.79
N ILE A 294 -1.81 -4.14 -9.41
CA ILE A 294 -2.08 -3.00 -8.53
C ILE A 294 -3.11 -2.06 -9.17
N LEU A 295 -3.02 -1.79 -10.47
CA LEU A 295 -4.02 -1.02 -11.21
C LEU A 295 -5.42 -1.61 -11.06
N VAL A 296 -5.59 -2.90 -11.34
CA VAL A 296 -6.90 -3.55 -11.29
C VAL A 296 -7.50 -3.48 -9.89
N ARG A 297 -6.70 -3.70 -8.84
CA ARG A 297 -7.17 -3.61 -7.45
C ARG A 297 -7.48 -2.18 -7.04
N ALA A 298 -6.66 -1.21 -7.46
CA ALA A 298 -6.91 0.20 -7.20
C ALA A 298 -8.20 0.69 -7.85
N LEU A 299 -8.44 0.30 -9.11
CA LEU A 299 -9.67 0.59 -9.81
C LEU A 299 -10.88 -0.07 -9.15
N GLN A 300 -10.76 -1.34 -8.76
CA GLN A 300 -11.81 -2.08 -8.07
C GLN A 300 -12.17 -1.41 -6.74
N ALA A 301 -11.18 -1.01 -5.95
CA ALA A 301 -11.39 -0.32 -4.68
C ALA A 301 -12.14 1.02 -4.88
N ASN A 302 -11.73 1.82 -5.87
CA ASN A 302 -12.40 3.07 -6.20
C ASN A 302 -13.85 2.87 -6.66
N LEU A 303 -14.11 1.86 -7.51
CA LEU A 303 -15.47 1.52 -7.94
C LEU A 303 -16.35 1.04 -6.78
N GLN A 304 -15.79 0.21 -5.89
CA GLN A 304 -16.50 -0.26 -4.70
C GLN A 304 -16.81 0.89 -3.74
N MET A 305 -15.88 1.82 -3.55
CA MET A 305 -16.10 3.03 -2.75
C MET A 305 -17.27 3.84 -3.29
N ILE A 306 -17.31 4.10 -4.61
CA ILE A 306 -18.41 4.82 -5.25
C ILE A 306 -19.73 4.05 -5.06
N GLY A 307 -19.73 2.73 -5.28
CA GLY A 307 -20.93 1.90 -5.11
C GLY A 307 -21.46 1.92 -3.68
N LEU A 308 -20.57 1.82 -2.68
CA LEU A 308 -20.92 1.88 -1.27
C LEU A 308 -21.46 3.26 -0.87
N LEU A 309 -20.91 4.35 -1.41
CA LEU A 309 -21.41 5.71 -1.18
C LEU A 309 -22.80 5.95 -1.76
N LEU A 310 -23.06 5.40 -2.95
CA LEU A 310 -24.38 5.46 -3.59
C LEU A 310 -25.39 4.65 -2.77
N SER A 311 -25.02 3.42 -2.39
CA SER A 311 -25.85 2.56 -1.54
C SER A 311 -26.14 3.19 -0.18
N GLY A 312 -25.14 3.83 0.45
CA GLY A 312 -25.31 4.57 1.71
C GLY A 312 -26.22 5.80 1.58
N ARG A 313 -26.40 6.33 0.37
CA ARG A 313 -27.38 7.39 0.05
C ARG A 313 -28.72 6.85 -0.45
N GLY A 314 -28.89 5.53 -0.52
CA GLY A 314 -30.13 4.87 -0.96
C GLY A 314 -30.36 4.87 -2.47
N ILE A 315 -29.30 5.02 -3.28
CA ILE A 315 -29.33 4.98 -4.76
C ILE A 315 -28.58 3.75 -5.26
#